data_AF-Q7CYJ3-F1
#
_entry.id   AF-Q7CYJ3-F1
#
_cell.length_a   1.000
_cell.length_b   1.000
_cell.length_c   1.000
_cell.angle_alpha   90.00
_cell.angle_beta   90.00
_cell.angle_gamma   90.00
#
_symmetry.space_group_name_H-M   'P 1'
#
loop_
_entity.id
_entity.type
_entity.pdbx_description
1 polymer ?
#
loop_
_entity_poly.entity_id
_entity_poly.type
_entity_poly.pdbx_seq_one_letter_code
_entity_poly.pdbx_strand_id
1 'polypeptide(L)'
;MTAFTVRLPDEVAEKLDQLAEKLDRSRSYMAVQAIEDFVAREEWQLAEIEAGLAEADRGEFGTPEDLANIVGRYVKTARPL
;
A
#
# COMPACT_ATOMS: atom_id res chain seq x y z
N MET A 1 19.85 8.18 -14.56
CA MET A 1 18.75 7.30 -14.99
C MET A 1 19.33 5.93 -15.29
N THR A 2 18.81 4.89 -14.67
CA THR A 2 19.27 3.50 -14.83
C THR A 2 18.22 2.73 -15.61
N ALA A 3 18.65 1.89 -16.56
CA ALA A 3 17.75 1.04 -17.34
C ALA A 3 17.91 -0.41 -16.90
N PHE A 4 16.80 -1.13 -16.83
CA PHE A 4 16.75 -2.56 -16.61
C PHE A 4 15.63 -3.18 -17.45
N THR A 5 15.71 -4.48 -17.70
CA THR A 5 14.70 -5.21 -18.48
C THR A 5 13.78 -5.97 -17.55
N VAL A 6 12.48 -5.80 -17.74
CA VAL A 6 11.43 -6.55 -17.03
C VAL A 6 10.80 -7.55 -17.99
N ARG A 7 10.57 -8.77 -17.52
CA ARG A 7 9.75 -9.75 -18.25
C ARG A 7 8.33 -9.69 -17.70
N LEU A 8 7.38 -9.45 -18.59
CA LEU A 8 5.95 -9.43 -18.26
C LEU A 8 5.28 -10.63 -18.93
N PRO A 9 4.26 -11.25 -18.31
CA PRO A 9 3.36 -12.14 -19.02
C PRO A 9 2.71 -11.41 -20.21
N ASP A 10 2.50 -12.11 -21.32
CA ASP A 10 1.97 -11.52 -22.56
C ASP A 10 0.65 -10.78 -22.34
N GLU A 11 -0.26 -11.35 -21.55
CA GLU A 11 -1.54 -10.74 -21.20
C GLU A 11 -1.37 -9.37 -20.49
N VAL A 12 -0.35 -9.24 -19.63
CA VAL A 12 -0.09 -7.99 -18.92
C VAL A 12 0.50 -6.95 -19.86
N ALA A 13 1.41 -7.37 -20.75
CA ALA A 13 1.98 -6.47 -21.76
C ALA A 13 0.89 -5.92 -22.69
N GLU A 14 -0.04 -6.76 -23.12
CA GLU A 14 -1.17 -6.36 -23.99
C GLU A 14 -2.12 -5.39 -23.27
N LYS A 15 -2.45 -5.63 -22.00
CA LYS A 15 -3.26 -4.69 -21.20
C LYS A 15 -2.56 -3.35 -21.03
N LEU A 16 -1.25 -3.34 -20.81
CA LEU A 16 -0.47 -2.12 -20.67
C LEU A 16 -0.45 -1.32 -21.98
N ASP A 17 -0.39 -1.99 -23.13
CA ASP A 17 -0.49 -1.36 -24.45
C ASP A 17 -1.82 -0.65 -24.67
N GLN A 18 -2.91 -1.35 -24.39
CA GLN A 18 -4.26 -0.78 -24.53
C GLN A 18 -4.46 0.42 -23.61
N LEU A 19 -3.88 0.40 -22.40
CA LEU A 19 -3.91 1.54 -21.49
C LEU A 19 -3.09 2.72 -22.02
N ALA A 20 -1.88 2.45 -22.51
CA ALA A 20 -1.00 3.48 -23.06
C ALA A 20 -1.65 4.19 -24.26
N GLU A 21 -2.28 3.44 -25.17
CA GLU A 21 -3.02 3.99 -26.32
C GLU A 21 -4.18 4.89 -25.88
N LYS A 22 -5.03 4.40 -24.96
CA LYS A 22 -6.21 5.16 -24.47
C LYS A 22 -5.84 6.44 -23.73
N LEU A 23 -4.66 6.47 -23.12
CA LEU A 23 -4.18 7.61 -22.34
C LEU A 23 -3.25 8.54 -23.15
N ASP A 24 -3.02 8.25 -24.43
CA ASP A 24 -2.07 8.98 -25.29
C ASP A 24 -0.68 9.10 -24.63
N ARG A 25 -0.17 7.95 -24.19
CA ARG A 25 1.11 7.81 -23.51
C ARG A 25 1.92 6.65 -24.08
N SER A 26 3.24 6.68 -23.86
CA SER A 26 4.10 5.57 -24.24
C SER A 26 3.99 4.43 -23.23
N ARG A 27 4.21 3.19 -23.68
CA ARG A 27 4.32 2.01 -22.80
C ARG A 27 5.33 2.22 -21.67
N SER A 28 6.47 2.82 -22.00
CA SER A 28 7.53 3.10 -21.02
C SER A 28 7.08 4.13 -19.98
N TYR A 29 6.33 5.17 -20.36
CA TYR A 29 5.74 6.12 -19.41
C TYR A 29 4.81 5.40 -18.43
N MET A 30 3.90 4.56 -18.94
CA MET A 30 2.97 3.81 -18.09
C MET A 30 3.69 2.84 -17.15
N ALA A 31 4.75 2.17 -17.63
CA ALA A 31 5.55 1.28 -16.79
C ALA A 31 6.29 2.04 -15.68
N VAL A 32 6.89 3.20 -16.00
CA VAL A 32 7.58 4.04 -15.01
C VAL A 32 6.60 4.50 -13.94
N GLN A 33 5.45 5.05 -14.33
CA GLN A 33 4.43 5.51 -13.39
C GLN A 33 3.94 4.39 -12.47
N ALA A 34 3.66 3.21 -13.01
CA ALA A 34 3.25 2.06 -12.20
C ALA A 34 4.33 1.62 -11.19
N ILE A 35 5.61 1.70 -11.56
CA ILE A 35 6.73 1.39 -10.67
C ILE A 35 6.88 2.46 -9.59
N GLU A 36 6.80 3.75 -9.96
CA GLU A 36 6.87 4.88 -9.01
C GLU A 36 5.75 4.80 -7.96
N ASP A 37 4.52 4.56 -8.41
CA ASP A 37 3.36 4.41 -7.53
C ASP A 37 3.51 3.19 -6.60
N PHE A 38 4.03 2.07 -7.12
CA PHE A 38 4.30 0.88 -6.33
C PHE A 38 5.35 1.18 -5.25
N VAL A 39 6.50 1.73 -5.62
CA VAL A 39 7.60 2.01 -4.69
C VAL A 39 7.15 2.98 -3.62
N ALA A 40 6.50 4.09 -3.97
CA ALA A 40 6.03 5.08 -3.01
C ALA A 40 5.05 4.49 -1.98
N ARG A 41 4.13 3.62 -2.44
CA ARG A 41 3.16 2.95 -1.57
C ARG A 41 3.83 1.97 -0.62
N GLU A 42 4.75 1.14 -1.11
CA GLU A 42 5.45 0.15 -0.28
C GLU A 42 6.43 0.82 0.71
N GLU A 43 7.15 1.86 0.29
CA GLU A 43 8.08 2.60 1.14
C GLU A 43 7.36 3.21 2.35
N TRP A 44 6.25 3.90 2.11
CA TRP A 44 5.45 4.47 3.21
C TRP A 44 4.92 3.38 4.15
N GLN A 45 4.38 2.29 3.59
CA GLN A 45 3.82 1.21 4.41
C GLN A 45 4.89 0.53 5.27
N LEU A 46 6.06 0.26 4.71
CA LEU A 46 7.17 -0.35 5.45
C LEU A 46 7.66 0.59 6.56
N ALA A 47 7.81 1.89 6.27
CA ALA A 47 8.23 2.87 7.25
C ALA A 47 7.27 2.94 8.46
N GLU A 48 5.95 2.92 8.23
CA GLU A 48 4.95 2.92 9.31
C GLU A 48 4.99 1.64 10.13
N ILE A 49 5.19 0.48 9.48
CA ILE A 49 5.32 -0.80 10.19
C ILE A 49 6.58 -0.80 11.07
N GLU A 50 7.72 -0.37 10.52
CA GLU A 50 8.98 -0.29 11.26
C GLU A 50 8.88 0.69 12.44
N ALA A 51 8.23 1.84 12.24
CA ALA A 51 7.98 2.81 13.31
C ALA A 51 7.12 2.20 14.43
N GLY A 52 5.99 1.58 14.09
CA GLY A 52 5.10 0.94 15.07
C GLY A 52 5.76 -0.22 15.82
N LEU A 53 6.62 -1.00 15.16
CA LEU A 53 7.43 -2.03 15.83
C LEU A 53 8.42 -1.40 16.82
N ALA A 54 9.11 -0.34 16.43
CA ALA A 54 10.04 0.35 17.32
C ALA A 54 9.34 0.99 18.53
N GLU A 55 8.14 1.53 18.37
CA GLU A 55 7.29 2.02 19.46
C GLU A 55 6.89 0.88 20.40
N ALA A 56 6.43 -0.24 19.86
CA ALA A 56 6.07 -1.43 20.63
C ALA A 56 7.27 -1.99 21.44
N ASP A 57 8.46 -2.03 20.85
CA ASP A 57 9.69 -2.46 21.53
C ASP A 57 10.07 -1.52 22.68
N ARG A 58 9.73 -0.23 22.59
CA ARG A 58 9.86 0.74 23.69
C ARG A 58 8.71 0.68 24.70
N GLY A 59 7.70 -0.15 24.48
CA GLY A 59 6.51 -0.25 25.32
C GLY A 59 5.52 0.89 25.13
N GLU A 60 5.63 1.65 24.04
CA GLU A 60 4.76 2.80 23.70
C GLU A 60 3.43 2.33 23.11
N PHE A 61 2.71 1.51 23.86
CA PHE A 61 1.34 1.09 23.50
C PHE A 61 0.32 2.14 23.92
N GLY A 62 -0.83 2.16 23.24
CA GLY A 62 -2.01 2.89 23.71
C GLY A 62 -2.40 2.46 25.12
N THR A 63 -2.93 3.40 25.90
CA THR A 63 -3.33 3.11 27.27
C THR A 63 -4.58 2.20 27.30
N PRO A 64 -4.86 1.52 28.43
CA PRO A 64 -6.11 0.78 28.60
C PRO A 64 -7.36 1.63 28.35
N GLU A 65 -7.30 2.93 28.67
CA GLU A 65 -8.41 3.88 28.43
C GLU A 65 -8.60 4.17 26.94
N ASP A 66 -7.51 4.37 26.18
CA ASP A 66 -7.57 4.54 24.71
C ASP A 66 -8.21 3.32 24.05
N LEU A 67 -7.80 2.12 24.48
CA LEU A 67 -8.36 0.87 23.98
C LEU A 67 -9.85 0.73 24.31
N ALA A 68 -10.25 1.05 25.54
CA ALA A 68 -11.65 1.02 25.96
C ALA A 68 -12.52 1.98 25.12
N ASN A 69 -12.02 3.18 24.84
CA ASN A 69 -12.70 4.18 24.00
C ASN A 69 -12.87 3.69 22.55
N ILE A 70 -11.84 3.09 21.95
CA ILE A 70 -11.91 2.51 20.59
C ILE A 70 -12.95 1.38 20.53
N VAL A 71 -12.87 0.44 21.47
CA VAL A 71 -13.82 -0.69 21.55
C VAL A 71 -15.25 -0.19 21.71
N GLY A 72 -15.50 0.73 22.65
CA GLY A 72 -16.84 1.28 22.88
C GLY A 72 -17.43 2.01 21.67
N ARG A 73 -16.59 2.61 20.82
CA ARG A 73 -17.03 3.33 19.62
C ARG A 73 -17.39 2.41 18.44
N TYR A 74 -16.64 1.31 18.25
CA TYR A 74 -16.73 0.53 17.01
C TYR A 74 -17.26 -0.90 17.21
N VAL A 75 -17.20 -1.44 18.42
CA VAL A 75 -17.78 -2.75 18.72
C VAL A 75 -19.21 -2.56 19.22
N LYS A 76 -20.19 -2.65 18.31
CA LYS A 76 -21.60 -2.77 18.73
C LYS A 76 -21.80 -4.10 19.45
N THR A 77 -22.14 -4.05 20.73
CA THR A 77 -22.63 -5.22 21.48
C THR A 77 -23.93 -5.71 20.85
N ALA A 78 -23.85 -6.68 19.95
CA ALA A 78 -25.01 -7.27 19.28
C ALA A 78 -25.01 -8.79 19.43
N ARG A 79 -25.43 -9.28 20.61
CA ARG A 79 -26.40 -10.37 20.72
C ARG A 79 -26.95 -10.46 22.16
N PRO A 80 -28.23 -10.08 22.41
CA PRO A 80 -28.94 -10.64 23.55
C PRO A 80 -29.21 -12.12 23.26
N LEU A 81 -28.98 -12.99 24.26
CA LEU A 81 -29.36 -14.40 24.25
C LEU A 81 -30.88 -14.56 24.11
#